data_AF-A0A9E4AZS4-F1
#
_entry.id   AF-A0A9E4AZS4-F1
#
_cell.length_a   1.000
_cell.length_b   1.000
_cell.length_c   1.000
_cell.angle_alpha   90.00
_cell.angle_beta   90.00
_cell.angle_gamma   90.00
#
_symmetry.space_group_name_H-M   'P 1'
#
loop_
_entity.id
_entity.type
_entity.pdbx_description
1 polymer ?
#
loop_
_entity_poly.entity_id
_entity_poly.type
_entity_poly.pdbx_seq_one_letter_code
_entity_poly.pdbx_strand_id
1 'polypeptide(L)'
;GIKRLSQINIWIMIVLFSFVIVVGPTDVIFKTFFKALGDYVVEVVPFSNWVGRTDSYFIHDWSAFHMAWWITWVPFVGTFIARISNGRTVREFLCCVLLLPMLITLLCFSIPHQWLHRRDGEC
;
A
#
# COMPACT_ATOMS: atom_id res chain seq x y z
N GLY A 1 3.59 27.84 -5.05
CA GLY A 1 3.98 27.15 -3.80
C GLY A 1 3.87 25.64 -3.91
N ILE A 2 2.64 25.11 -3.96
CA ILE A 2 2.33 23.66 -3.82
C ILE A 2 3.05 22.76 -4.85
N LYS A 3 3.21 23.20 -6.11
CA LYS A 3 3.95 22.43 -7.12
C LYS A 3 5.42 22.17 -6.75
N ARG A 4 6.13 23.13 -6.13
CA ARG A 4 7.53 22.95 -5.73
C ARG A 4 7.65 21.99 -4.53
N LEU A 5 6.76 22.11 -3.55
CA LEU A 5 6.69 21.19 -2.40
C LEU A 5 6.36 19.75 -2.83
N SER A 6 5.42 19.57 -3.76
CA SER A 6 5.10 18.25 -4.32
C SER A 6 6.27 17.65 -5.09
N GLN A 7 6.99 18.45 -5.88
CA GLN A 7 8.18 17.99 -6.59
C GLN A 7 9.30 17.55 -5.63
N ILE A 8 9.57 18.33 -4.58
CA ILE A 8 10.54 17.97 -3.55
C ILE A 8 10.12 16.69 -2.82
N ASN A 9 8.83 16.55 -2.47
CA ASN A 9 8.33 15.33 -1.83
C ASN A 9 8.51 14.09 -2.71
N ILE A 10 8.27 14.21 -4.02
CA ILE A 10 8.49 13.10 -4.96
C ILE A 10 9.99 12.73 -5.00
N TRP A 11 10.89 13.72 -5.06
CA TRP A 11 12.33 13.46 -5.01
C TRP A 11 12.78 12.81 -3.71
N ILE A 12 12.28 13.29 -2.56
CA ILE A 12 12.55 12.68 -1.26
C ILE A 12 12.05 11.24 -1.22
N MET A 13 10.84 10.97 -1.72
CA MET A 13 10.29 9.62 -1.80
C MET A 13 11.16 8.71 -2.67
N ILE A 14 11.60 9.17 -3.84
CA ILE A 14 12.48 8.40 -4.73
C ILE A 14 13.80 8.09 -4.04
N VAL A 15 14.45 9.10 -3.43
CA VAL A 15 15.71 8.91 -2.72
C VAL A 15 15.54 7.92 -1.58
N LEU A 16 14.47 8.05 -0.80
CA LEU A 16 14.20 7.17 0.33
C LEU A 16 13.92 5.73 -0.10
N PHE A 17 13.10 5.52 -1.14
CA PHE A 17 12.88 4.19 -1.71
C PHE A 17 14.16 3.58 -2.28
N SER A 18 14.96 4.36 -3.01
CA SER A 18 16.21 3.87 -3.59
C SER A 18 17.24 3.50 -2.51
N PHE A 19 17.39 4.32 -1.47
CA PHE A 19 18.23 4.02 -0.32
C PHE A 19 17.81 2.71 0.36
N VAL A 20 16.51 2.53 0.58
CA VAL A 20 15.98 1.32 1.21
C VAL A 20 16.20 0.07 0.35
N ILE A 21 16.07 0.16 -0.97
CA ILE A 21 16.31 -0.98 -1.87
C ILE A 21 17.80 -1.37 -1.89
N VAL A 22 18.71 -0.38 -1.83
CA VAL A 22 20.16 -0.62 -1.84
C VAL A 22 20.68 -1.14 -0.49
N VAL A 23 20.15 -0.60 0.61
CA VAL A 23 20.53 -1.02 1.97
C VAL A 23 19.80 -2.31 2.40
N GLY A 24 18.66 -2.59 1.78
CA GLY A 24 17.89 -3.81 1.99
C GLY A 24 18.42 -5.02 1.19
N PRO A 25 18.26 -6.26 1.70
CA PRO A 25 18.48 -7.49 0.94
C PRO A 25 17.36 -7.67 -0.10
N THR A 26 17.66 -7.32 -1.34
CA THR A 26 16.74 -7.41 -2.49
C THR A 26 16.10 -8.78 -2.65
N ASP A 27 16.86 -9.86 -2.41
CA ASP A 27 16.39 -11.24 -2.58
C ASP A 27 15.23 -11.60 -1.63
N VAL A 28 15.26 -11.05 -0.42
CA VAL A 28 14.23 -11.29 0.60
C VAL A 28 13.02 -10.40 0.36
N ILE A 29 13.21 -9.19 -0.18
CA ILE A 29 12.12 -8.30 -0.61
C ILE A 29 11.29 -8.98 -1.70
N PHE A 30 11.93 -9.56 -2.72
CA PHE A 30 11.21 -10.27 -3.78
C PHE A 30 10.48 -11.50 -3.25
N LYS A 31 11.11 -12.31 -2.40
CA LYS A 31 10.45 -13.49 -1.79
C LYS A 31 9.26 -13.10 -0.92
N THR A 32 9.41 -12.06 -0.10
CA THR A 32 8.35 -11.55 0.78
C THR A 32 7.21 -10.95 -0.04
N PHE A 33 7.52 -10.26 -1.15
CA PHE A 33 6.53 -9.75 -2.08
C PHE A 33 5.68 -10.88 -2.69
N PHE A 34 6.30 -11.92 -3.22
CA PHE A 34 5.57 -13.07 -3.78
C PHE A 34 4.78 -13.84 -2.72
N LYS A 35 5.34 -13.98 -1.51
CA LYS A 35 4.64 -14.58 -0.38
C LYS A 35 3.41 -13.75 0.02
N ALA A 36 3.57 -12.44 0.19
CA ALA A 36 2.48 -11.53 0.52
C ALA A 36 1.40 -11.49 -0.57
N LEU A 37 1.79 -11.61 -1.84
CA LEU A 37 0.85 -11.74 -2.95
C LEU A 37 0.04 -13.05 -2.86
N GLY A 38 0.70 -14.17 -2.56
CA GLY A 38 0.04 -15.46 -2.36
C GLY A 38 -0.89 -15.45 -1.15
N ASP A 39 -0.41 -14.95 -0.02
CA ASP A 39 -1.19 -14.80 1.21
C ASP A 39 -2.41 -13.89 0.97
N TYR A 40 -2.25 -12.78 0.24
CA TYR A 40 -3.36 -11.88 -0.10
C TYR A 40 -4.47 -12.60 -0.88
N VAL A 41 -4.14 -13.41 -1.88
CA VAL A 41 -5.13 -14.14 -2.69
C VAL A 41 -5.90 -15.16 -1.86
N VAL A 42 -5.22 -15.84 -0.93
CA VAL A 42 -5.83 -16.87 -0.07
C VAL A 42 -6.69 -16.23 1.03
N GLU A 43 -6.19 -15.16 1.64
CA GLU A 43 -6.81 -14.52 2.80
C GLU A 43 -7.92 -13.52 2.41
N VAL A 44 -8.04 -13.12 1.14
CA VAL A 44 -9.07 -12.14 0.72
C VAL A 44 -10.49 -12.62 0.99
N VAL A 45 -10.76 -13.92 0.80
CA VAL A 45 -12.09 -14.51 0.97
C VAL A 45 -12.50 -14.59 2.45
N PRO A 46 -11.68 -15.16 3.37
CA PRO A 46 -12.03 -15.21 4.79
C PRO A 46 -12.03 -13.83 5.47
N PHE A 47 -11.17 -12.89 5.06
CA PHE A 47 -11.21 -11.52 5.61
C PHE A 47 -12.37 -10.67 5.09
N SER A 48 -12.92 -10.97 3.92
CA SER A 48 -14.09 -10.26 3.38
C SER A 48 -15.42 -10.75 3.97
N ASN A 49 -15.43 -11.89 4.68
CA ASN A 49 -16.64 -12.43 5.28
C ASN A 49 -16.90 -11.84 6.67
N TRP A 50 -18.00 -11.12 6.81
CA TRP A 50 -18.47 -10.47 8.03
C TRP A 50 -19.42 -11.35 8.85
N VAL A 51 -19.90 -12.48 8.29
CA VAL A 51 -20.91 -13.34 8.91
C VAL A 51 -20.25 -14.42 9.76
N GLY A 52 -20.52 -14.41 11.08
CA GLY A 52 -20.13 -15.47 12.01
C GLY A 52 -18.77 -15.31 12.71
N ARG A 53 -18.13 -14.14 12.65
CA ARG A 53 -16.87 -13.87 13.39
C ARG A 53 -17.13 -13.50 14.86
N THR A 54 -16.37 -14.12 15.75
CA THR A 54 -16.34 -13.83 17.20
C THR A 54 -15.56 -12.55 17.54
N ASP A 55 -14.80 -12.00 16.58
CA ASP A 55 -13.90 -10.85 16.75
C ASP A 55 -14.59 -9.51 16.43
N SER A 56 -15.72 -9.22 17.07
CA SER A 56 -16.52 -8.01 16.82
C SER A 56 -15.74 -6.70 17.02
N TYR A 57 -14.76 -6.71 17.94
CA TYR A 57 -13.92 -5.55 18.26
C TYR A 57 -12.96 -5.20 17.11
N PHE A 58 -12.30 -6.18 16.49
CA PHE A 58 -11.35 -5.94 15.39
C PHE A 58 -12.04 -5.43 14.12
N ILE A 59 -13.27 -5.89 13.84
CA ILE A 59 -14.03 -5.42 12.69
C ILE A 59 -14.45 -3.96 12.87
N HIS A 60 -14.89 -3.55 14.06
CA HIS A 60 -15.28 -2.16 14.31
C HIS A 60 -14.08 -1.21 14.34
N ASP A 61 -13.04 -1.54 15.11
CA ASP A 61 -11.93 -0.61 15.33
C ASP A 61 -11.00 -0.50 14.13
N TRP A 62 -10.79 -1.58 13.39
CA TRP A 62 -9.92 -1.58 12.23
C TRP A 62 -10.70 -1.42 10.93
N SER A 63 -11.58 -2.38 10.63
CA SER A 63 -12.18 -2.49 9.29
C SER A 63 -13.20 -1.37 9.02
N ALA A 64 -14.11 -1.10 9.96
CA ALA A 64 -15.10 -0.03 9.82
C ALA A 64 -14.45 1.36 9.84
N PHE A 65 -13.45 1.58 10.70
CA PHE A 65 -12.67 2.82 10.71
C PHE A 65 -12.00 3.08 9.36
N HIS A 66 -11.28 2.10 8.79
CA HIS A 66 -10.63 2.26 7.50
C HIS A 66 -11.64 2.50 6.39
N MET A 67 -12.76 1.78 6.35
CA MET A 67 -13.82 2.02 5.36
C MET A 67 -14.40 3.44 5.43
N ALA A 68 -14.72 3.93 6.63
CA ALA A 68 -15.23 5.29 6.84
C ALA A 68 -14.17 6.36 6.48
N TRP A 69 -12.93 6.10 6.83
CA TRP A 69 -11.79 6.94 6.48
C TRP A 69 -11.63 7.06 4.96
N TRP A 70 -11.67 5.94 4.24
CA TRP A 70 -11.55 5.92 2.78
C TRP A 70 -12.66 6.75 2.11
N ILE A 71 -13.91 6.61 2.55
CA ILE A 71 -15.05 7.37 2.00
C ILE A 71 -14.84 8.88 2.17
N THR A 72 -14.32 9.30 3.33
CA THR A 72 -14.05 10.71 3.62
C THR A 72 -13.00 11.30 2.67
N TRP A 73 -12.04 10.48 2.22
CA TRP A 73 -10.95 10.90 1.34
C TRP A 73 -11.27 10.84 -0.16
N VAL A 74 -12.30 10.09 -0.56
CA VAL A 74 -12.78 9.98 -1.95
C VAL A 74 -12.95 11.33 -2.66
N PRO A 75 -13.63 12.35 -2.11
CA PRO A 75 -13.84 13.62 -2.83
C PRO A 75 -12.54 14.35 -3.15
N PHE A 76 -11.54 14.26 -2.26
CA PHE A 76 -10.23 14.88 -2.45
C PHE A 76 -9.39 14.12 -3.49
N VAL A 77 -9.26 12.80 -3.30
CA VAL A 77 -8.43 11.94 -4.16
C VAL A 77 -9.04 11.80 -5.55
N GLY A 78 -10.36 11.63 -5.65
CA GLY A 78 -11.07 11.50 -6.92
C GLY A 78 -10.92 12.72 -7.82
N THR A 79 -11.02 13.92 -7.26
CA THR A 79 -10.82 15.17 -8.02
C THR A 79 -9.38 15.32 -8.53
N PHE A 80 -8.39 14.92 -7.73
CA PHE A 80 -6.99 14.96 -8.11
C PHE A 80 -6.68 13.96 -9.24
N ILE A 81 -7.15 12.72 -9.09
CA ILE A 81 -6.94 11.65 -10.04
C ILE A 81 -7.63 11.95 -11.38
N ALA A 82 -8.85 12.50 -11.38
CA ALA A 82 -9.57 12.90 -12.58
C ALA A 82 -8.80 13.97 -13.39
N ARG A 83 -8.12 14.90 -12.71
CA ARG A 83 -7.33 15.96 -13.36
C ARG A 83 -6.04 15.43 -14.02
N ILE A 84 -5.43 14.39 -13.45
CA ILE A 84 -4.17 13.80 -13.96
C ILE A 84 -4.44 12.77 -15.08
N SER A 85 -5.63 12.19 -15.12
CA SER A 85 -5.98 11.10 -16.06
C SER A 85 -6.62 11.57 -17.36
N ASN A 86 -6.52 12.87 -17.67
CA ASN A 86 -7.15 13.48 -18.84
C ASN A 86 -6.52 12.89 -20.13
N GLY A 87 -7.34 12.25 -20.97
CA GLY A 87 -6.91 11.64 -22.24
C GLY A 87 -6.45 10.18 -22.18
N ARG A 88 -6.52 9.48 -21.03
CA ARG A 88 -6.26 8.02 -20.94
C ARG A 88 -7.54 7.19 -21.02
N THR A 89 -7.44 5.96 -21.51
CA THR A 89 -8.59 5.05 -21.55
C THR A 89 -9.00 4.63 -20.14
N VAL A 90 -10.31 4.40 -19.93
CA VAL A 90 -10.85 3.97 -18.63
C VAL A 90 -10.18 2.67 -18.14
N ARG A 91 -9.79 1.78 -19.05
CA ARG A 91 -9.13 0.51 -18.71
C ARG A 91 -7.70 0.71 -18.19
N GLU A 92 -6.88 1.49 -18.87
CA GLU A 92 -5.51 1.80 -18.40
C GLU A 92 -5.55 2.56 -17.07
N PHE A 93 -6.52 3.46 -16.95
CA PHE A 93 -6.79 4.18 -15.71
C PHE A 93 -7.08 3.22 -14.54
N LEU A 94 -8.03 2.30 -14.71
CA LEU A 94 -8.38 1.33 -13.68
C LEU A 94 -7.22 0.39 -13.35
N CYS A 95 -6.49 -0.12 -14.35
CA CYS A 95 -5.32 -0.97 -14.11
C CYS A 95 -4.22 -0.22 -13.34
N CYS A 96 -3.89 1.02 -13.71
CA CYS A 96 -2.90 1.82 -12.98
C CYS A 96 -3.36 2.13 -11.55
N VAL A 97 -4.63 2.51 -11.35
CA VAL A 97 -5.18 2.86 -10.03
C VAL A 97 -5.26 1.65 -9.10
N LEU A 98 -5.45 0.45 -9.62
CA LEU A 98 -5.46 -0.77 -8.80
C LEU A 98 -4.04 -1.28 -8.53
N LEU A 99 -3.17 -1.32 -9.55
CA LEU A 99 -1.85 -1.95 -9.45
C LEU A 99 -0.82 -1.06 -8.76
N LEU A 100 -0.77 0.25 -9.04
CA LEU A 100 0.22 1.15 -8.43
C LEU A 100 0.16 1.16 -6.90
N PRO A 101 -1.01 1.43 -6.25
CA PRO A 101 -1.07 1.45 -4.80
C PRO A 101 -0.86 0.06 -4.20
N MET A 102 -1.29 -1.01 -4.86
CA MET A 102 -0.99 -2.38 -4.43
C MET A 102 0.52 -2.61 -4.37
N LEU A 103 1.25 -2.29 -5.43
CA LEU A 103 2.70 -2.46 -5.50
C LEU A 103 3.43 -1.59 -4.47
N ILE A 104 3.05 -0.31 -4.35
CA ILE A 104 3.66 0.62 -3.39
C ILE A 104 3.42 0.15 -1.95
N THR A 105 2.21 -0.31 -1.64
CA THR A 105 1.84 -0.80 -0.30
C THR A 105 2.60 -2.09 0.03
N LEU A 106 2.66 -3.05 -0.91
CA LEU A 106 3.43 -4.28 -0.73
C LEU A 106 4.92 -3.99 -0.49
N LEU A 107 5.51 -3.06 -1.24
CA LEU A 107 6.89 -2.63 -1.03
C LEU A 107 7.06 -1.95 0.34
N CYS A 108 6.17 -1.02 0.68
CA CYS A 108 6.24 -0.23 1.92
C CYS A 108 6.05 -1.10 3.17
N PHE A 109 5.21 -2.14 3.16
CA PHE A 109 5.04 -3.06 4.29
C PHE A 109 6.15 -4.12 4.37
N SER A 110 6.72 -4.53 3.24
CA SER A 110 7.83 -5.51 3.22
C SER A 110 9.12 -4.94 3.84
N ILE A 111 9.32 -3.61 3.75
CA ILE A 111 10.53 -2.92 4.19
C ILE A 111 10.68 -2.91 5.74
N PRO A 112 9.72 -2.40 6.55
CA PRO A 112 9.84 -2.35 8.01
C PRO A 112 9.85 -3.73 8.66
N HIS A 113 9.03 -4.67 8.15
CA HIS A 113 8.97 -6.04 8.65
C HIS A 113 10.35 -6.70 8.69
N GLN A 114 11.15 -6.44 7.66
CA GLN A 114 12.48 -7.00 7.52
C GLN A 114 13.55 -6.28 8.37
N TRP A 115 13.45 -4.96 8.53
CA TRP A 115 14.34 -4.21 9.42
C TRP A 115 14.15 -4.60 10.89
N LEU A 116 12.92 -4.93 11.28
CA LEU A 116 12.60 -5.42 12.62
C LEU A 116 13.20 -6.83 12.85
N HIS A 117 12.96 -7.78 11.94
CA HIS A 117 13.52 -9.13 12.05
C HIS A 117 15.05 -9.20 12.02
N ARG A 118 15.74 -8.25 11.38
CA ARG A 118 17.21 -8.18 11.42
C ARG A 118 17.74 -7.66 12.76
N ARG A 119 16.99 -6.83 13.50
CA ARG A 119 17.38 -6.42 14.87
C ARG A 119 17.27 -7.57 15.87
N ASP A 120 16.29 -8.44 15.68
CA ASP A 120 16.00 -9.53 16.63
C ASP A 120 16.84 -10.80 16.37
N GLY A 121 17.71 -10.78 15.34
CA GLY A 121 18.62 -11.88 14.97
C GLY A 121 20.02 -11.80 15.58
N GLU A 122 20.27 -10.83 16.48
CA GLU A 122 21.45 -10.79 17.33
C GLU A 122 21.02 -10.93 18.81
N CYS A 123 20.58 -12.14 19.18
CA CYS A 123 20.76 -12.80 20.49
C CYS A 123 20.28 -14.25 20.39
#